data_AF-A0A7Y4XH75-F1
#
_entry.id   AF-A0A7Y4XH75-F1
#
_cell.length_a   1.000
_cell.length_b   1.000
_cell.length_c   1.000
_cell.angle_alpha   90.00
_cell.angle_beta   90.00
_cell.angle_gamma   90.00
#
_symmetry.space_group_name_H-M   'P 1'
#
loop_
_entity.id
_entity.type
_entity.pdbx_description
1 polymer ?
#
loop_
_entity_poly.entity_id
_entity_poly.type
_entity_poly.pdbx_seq_one_letter_code
_entity_poly.pdbx_strand_id
1 'polypeptide(L)'
;MVIRSPALPPVRRRLDVCGSRQRRPDLPPRWDRLPRNLGGGGSVCDSKTGTVTAIAGIQLHRRPTMMLAVPSVPRPAAVRRPIDTMPTRRSRIQSQRASNAAIGPLAVSTGANSVALGNGATAGNANDVALGAGSVTAAPNVGAYTLNGGAPAGTTVASVVSVGAAGSERQLTNVGAGVVSATSTDAINGSQLFTVATAVNNLGASAATALGGGIVINPDGTTKISPSYNVDGTAYSNVGAAIAALDKASGAAIDTNNTSALANPTATGTDATAISPGAVASGADSLAAGKNALASGDQAVAMGPDSKATGIGATALGNGAQSNGRFIHGSRR
;
A
#
# COMPACT_ATOMS: atom_id res chain seq x y z
N MET A 1 7.37 14.66 50.53
CA MET A 1 8.46 14.16 49.67
C MET A 1 8.49 15.02 48.41
N VAL A 2 9.54 15.80 48.20
CA VAL A 2 9.64 16.75 47.07
C VAL A 2 10.37 16.06 45.92
N ILE A 3 9.73 15.93 44.76
CA ILE A 3 10.42 15.64 43.49
C ILE A 3 9.90 16.63 42.44
N ARG A 4 10.82 17.35 41.81
CA ARG A 4 10.55 18.40 40.82
C ARG A 4 10.53 17.83 39.41
N SER A 5 9.63 18.32 38.57
CA SER A 5 9.70 18.11 37.11
C SER A 5 10.90 18.87 36.51
N PRO A 6 11.69 18.27 35.60
CA PRO A 6 12.65 18.99 34.79
C PRO A 6 12.00 19.55 33.51
N ALA A 7 12.26 20.82 33.21
CA ALA A 7 11.79 21.49 32.00
C ALA A 7 12.74 21.24 30.80
N LEU A 8 12.20 21.23 29.58
CA LEU A 8 13.00 21.16 28.35
C LEU A 8 13.62 22.54 28.00
N PRO A 9 14.87 22.58 27.49
CA PRO A 9 15.48 23.78 26.93
C PRO A 9 15.11 24.00 25.44
N PRO A 10 15.21 25.24 24.92
CA PRO A 10 14.67 25.60 23.61
C PRO A 10 15.59 25.28 22.42
N VAL A 11 14.95 25.01 21.26
CA VAL A 11 15.62 24.75 19.97
C VAL A 11 16.28 26.03 19.44
N ARG A 12 17.63 26.04 19.36
CA ARG A 12 18.38 27.04 18.59
C ARG A 12 18.65 26.52 17.18
N ARG A 13 18.14 27.23 16.16
CA ARG A 13 18.57 27.01 14.77
C ARG A 13 20.05 27.38 14.64
N ARG A 14 20.87 26.47 14.09
CA ARG A 14 22.20 26.80 13.55
C ARG A 14 22.12 26.75 12.02
N LEU A 15 22.66 27.79 11.38
CA LEU A 15 23.09 27.70 9.99
C LEU A 15 24.46 27.01 10.02
N ASP A 16 24.60 25.87 9.37
CA ASP A 16 25.91 25.25 9.19
C ASP A 16 26.57 25.75 7.91
N VAL A 17 27.70 26.42 8.10
CA VAL A 17 28.57 26.95 7.06
C VAL A 17 29.49 25.83 6.56
N CYS A 18 29.62 25.70 5.24
CA CYS A 18 30.47 24.71 4.60
C CYS A 18 31.97 25.00 4.86
N GLY A 19 32.71 24.06 5.46
CA GLY A 19 34.12 24.29 5.80
C GLY A 19 34.97 23.05 6.11
N SER A 20 36.06 22.92 5.35
CA SER A 20 37.33 22.20 5.59
C SER A 20 37.42 20.66 5.65
N ARG A 21 38.37 20.18 4.83
CA ARG A 21 38.91 18.82 4.70
C ARG A 21 39.64 18.34 5.96
N GLN A 22 39.62 17.03 6.22
CA GLN A 22 40.84 16.27 6.61
C GLN A 22 40.85 14.87 5.95
N ARG A 23 42.04 14.39 5.57
CA ARG A 23 42.34 13.01 5.13
C ARG A 23 43.28 12.37 6.16
N ARG A 24 43.17 11.06 6.41
CA ARG A 24 44.29 10.15 6.77
C ARG A 24 44.02 8.70 6.27
N PRO A 25 45.04 7.83 6.17
CA PRO A 25 45.06 6.69 5.23
C PRO A 25 45.26 5.29 5.87
N ASP A 26 45.58 4.29 5.03
CA ASP A 26 46.11 2.93 5.31
C ASP A 26 45.04 1.86 5.67
N LEU A 27 45.01 0.61 5.17
CA LEU A 27 45.98 -0.29 4.49
C LEU A 27 45.35 -1.17 3.34
N PRO A 28 46.16 -1.92 2.53
CA PRO A 28 45.78 -2.74 1.34
C PRO A 28 45.65 -4.26 1.69
N PRO A 29 45.52 -5.28 0.77
CA PRO A 29 45.78 -5.37 -0.70
C PRO A 29 44.63 -6.07 -1.51
N ARG A 30 44.69 -6.58 -2.77
CA ARG A 30 45.74 -7.12 -3.70
C ARG A 30 45.46 -6.81 -5.21
N TRP A 31 46.39 -7.30 -6.05
CA TRP A 31 46.47 -7.51 -7.52
C TRP A 31 45.12 -7.84 -8.25
N ASP A 32 44.91 -7.53 -9.55
CA ASP A 32 45.87 -7.63 -10.67
C ASP A 32 45.65 -6.66 -11.89
N ARG A 33 46.49 -6.79 -12.94
CA ARG A 33 46.80 -5.85 -14.05
C ARG A 33 45.70 -5.55 -15.12
N LEU A 34 45.79 -4.36 -15.75
CA LEU A 34 45.93 -4.08 -17.21
C LEU A 34 46.07 -2.55 -17.48
N PRO A 35 46.52 -2.06 -18.67
CA PRO A 35 47.24 -0.78 -18.77
C PRO A 35 46.37 0.48 -18.96
N ARG A 36 46.91 1.62 -18.53
CA ARG A 36 46.32 2.96 -18.70
C ARG A 36 46.53 3.46 -20.14
N ASN A 37 45.46 4.01 -20.73
CA ASN A 37 45.56 4.92 -21.87
C ASN A 37 45.03 6.29 -21.42
N LEU A 38 45.85 7.34 -21.50
CA LEU A 38 45.50 8.70 -21.03
C LEU A 38 45.09 9.56 -22.22
N GLY A 39 43.84 10.04 -22.22
CA GLY A 39 43.28 10.85 -23.30
C GLY A 39 41.93 11.48 -22.97
N GLY A 40 41.73 11.89 -21.71
CA GLY A 40 40.50 12.51 -21.25
C GLY A 40 40.41 13.99 -21.64
N GLY A 41 39.81 14.29 -22.79
CA GLY A 41 39.43 15.66 -23.16
C GLY A 41 38.20 16.12 -22.38
N GLY A 42 38.41 16.76 -21.23
CA GLY A 42 37.33 17.35 -20.43
C GLY A 42 37.04 18.79 -20.85
N SER A 43 35.87 19.04 -21.43
CA SER A 43 35.35 20.39 -21.66
C SER A 43 34.72 20.96 -20.38
N VAL A 44 35.10 22.18 -20.02
CA VAL A 44 34.49 22.95 -18.91
C VAL A 44 33.61 24.04 -19.52
N CYS A 45 32.34 24.09 -19.13
CA CYS A 45 31.44 25.19 -19.47
C CYS A 45 31.39 26.20 -18.32
N ASP A 46 31.73 27.46 -18.59
CA ASP A 46 31.44 28.60 -17.72
C ASP A 46 30.12 29.26 -18.15
N SER A 47 29.31 29.70 -17.19
CA SER A 47 27.87 29.88 -17.33
C SER A 47 27.42 31.35 -17.52
N LYS A 48 28.29 32.24 -18.04
CA LYS A 48 27.98 33.69 -18.10
C LYS A 48 28.16 34.48 -19.40
N THR A 49 28.72 33.95 -20.49
CA THR A 49 28.90 34.76 -21.74
C THR A 49 28.66 34.07 -23.09
N GLY A 50 28.51 32.74 -23.16
CA GLY A 50 27.88 32.08 -24.31
C GLY A 50 28.57 32.22 -25.69
N THR A 51 29.90 32.28 -25.76
CA THR A 51 30.65 32.27 -27.04
C THR A 51 31.74 31.20 -27.05
N VAL A 52 31.88 30.50 -28.20
CA VAL A 52 32.92 29.48 -28.42
C VAL A 52 33.94 30.03 -29.41
N THR A 53 35.18 30.19 -28.97
CA THR A 53 36.32 30.58 -29.83
C THR A 53 37.24 29.38 -30.00
N ALA A 54 37.42 28.92 -31.24
CA ALA A 54 38.37 27.85 -31.55
C ALA A 54 39.80 28.40 -31.60
N ILE A 55 40.74 27.74 -30.92
CA ILE A 55 42.18 28.02 -31.03
C ILE A 55 42.81 26.98 -31.96
N ALA A 56 43.47 27.47 -33.01
CA ALA A 56 44.15 26.64 -33.99
C ALA A 56 45.63 26.42 -33.64
N GLY A 57 46.18 25.30 -34.12
CA GLY A 57 47.63 25.12 -34.32
C GLY A 57 48.29 24.04 -33.47
N ILE A 58 48.96 23.10 -34.12
CA ILE A 58 50.43 23.06 -34.18
C ILE A 58 50.87 22.10 -35.30
N GLN A 59 51.82 22.57 -36.13
CA GLN A 59 52.46 21.83 -37.22
C GLN A 59 53.53 20.86 -36.68
N LEU A 60 53.71 19.70 -37.31
CA LEU A 60 54.83 18.78 -37.02
C LEU A 60 55.66 18.51 -38.28
N HIS A 61 56.98 18.63 -38.12
CA HIS A 61 57.94 18.77 -39.22
C HIS A 61 58.23 17.48 -39.99
N ARG A 62 58.48 17.61 -41.30
CA ARG A 62 59.22 16.62 -42.11
C ARG A 62 60.73 16.83 -41.97
N ARG A 63 61.50 15.75 -41.84
CA ARG A 63 62.87 15.61 -42.41
C ARG A 63 63.12 14.17 -42.90
N PRO A 64 64.07 13.91 -43.83
CA PRO A 64 64.03 12.75 -44.73
C PRO A 64 65.26 11.81 -44.60
N THR A 65 65.50 11.00 -45.66
CA THR A 65 66.58 10.00 -45.87
C THR A 65 66.46 8.71 -45.03
N MET A 66 66.86 7.52 -45.49
CA MET A 66 67.73 7.17 -46.64
C MET A 66 67.27 5.88 -47.36
N MET A 67 67.71 5.68 -48.60
CA MET A 67 67.30 4.58 -49.50
C MET A 67 68.31 3.42 -49.43
N LEU A 68 67.83 2.17 -49.28
CA LEU A 68 68.65 0.97 -49.42
C LEU A 68 67.89 -0.11 -50.18
N ALA A 69 68.48 -0.64 -51.25
CA ALA A 69 67.85 -1.63 -52.13
C ALA A 69 68.14 -3.07 -51.68
N VAL A 70 67.15 -3.96 -51.81
CA VAL A 70 67.25 -5.41 -51.54
C VAL A 70 66.52 -6.14 -52.69
N PRO A 71 67.07 -7.24 -53.26
CA PRO A 71 66.66 -7.72 -54.58
C PRO A 71 65.35 -8.54 -54.59
N SER A 72 64.75 -8.61 -55.77
CA SER A 72 63.47 -9.26 -56.07
C SER A 72 63.54 -10.80 -56.08
N VAL A 73 62.65 -11.44 -55.33
CA VAL A 73 62.40 -12.89 -55.34
C VAL A 73 61.25 -13.22 -56.33
N PRO A 74 61.36 -14.25 -57.19
CA PRO A 74 60.33 -14.56 -58.18
C PRO A 74 59.07 -15.19 -57.56
N ARG A 75 57.90 -14.86 -58.13
CA ARG A 75 56.59 -15.43 -57.73
C ARG A 75 56.46 -16.90 -58.17
N PRO A 76 56.09 -17.84 -57.28
CA PRO A 76 55.71 -19.20 -57.70
C PRO A 76 54.33 -19.22 -58.36
N ALA A 77 54.15 -20.14 -59.33
CA ALA A 77 52.94 -20.27 -60.13
C ALA A 77 51.72 -20.77 -59.33
N ALA A 78 50.52 -20.32 -59.71
CA ALA A 78 49.28 -20.67 -59.03
C ALA A 78 48.81 -22.09 -59.37
N VAL A 79 49.01 -23.04 -58.45
CA VAL A 79 48.36 -24.36 -58.49
C VAL A 79 46.89 -24.19 -58.09
N ARG A 80 45.98 -24.29 -59.06
CA ARG A 80 44.53 -24.36 -58.80
C ARG A 80 44.21 -25.70 -58.13
N ARG A 81 44.02 -25.70 -56.81
CA ARG A 81 43.29 -26.77 -56.12
C ARG A 81 41.78 -26.56 -56.35
N PRO A 82 40.98 -27.62 -56.57
CA PRO A 82 39.53 -27.47 -56.66
C PRO A 82 39.00 -26.91 -55.33
N ILE A 83 38.05 -25.97 -55.43
CA ILE A 83 37.29 -25.54 -54.26
C ILE A 83 36.32 -26.67 -53.94
N ASP A 84 36.53 -27.33 -52.81
CA ASP A 84 35.47 -28.14 -52.19
C ASP A 84 34.29 -27.22 -51.89
N THR A 85 33.23 -27.37 -52.67
CA THR A 85 31.98 -26.68 -52.43
C THR A 85 31.35 -27.24 -51.18
N MET A 86 31.66 -26.64 -50.03
CA MET A 86 30.87 -26.84 -48.82
C MET A 86 29.40 -26.65 -49.18
N PRO A 87 28.50 -27.59 -48.86
CA PRO A 87 27.08 -27.36 -49.00
C PRO A 87 26.70 -26.29 -48.00
N THR A 88 26.70 -25.03 -48.44
CA THR A 88 25.99 -23.98 -47.72
C THR A 88 24.54 -24.44 -47.65
N ARG A 89 24.14 -24.96 -46.49
CA ARG A 89 22.76 -24.89 -46.03
C ARG A 89 22.43 -23.40 -45.92
N ARG A 90 22.20 -22.76 -47.07
CA ARG A 90 21.56 -21.47 -47.17
C ARG A 90 20.24 -21.69 -46.46
N SER A 91 20.13 -21.14 -45.25
CA SER A 91 18.84 -20.91 -44.62
C SER A 91 18.12 -19.91 -45.51
N ARG A 92 17.49 -20.46 -46.55
CA ARG A 92 16.67 -19.73 -47.50
C ARG A 92 15.47 -19.33 -46.67
N ILE A 93 15.47 -18.09 -46.16
CA ILE A 93 14.25 -17.47 -45.65
C ILE A 93 13.34 -17.35 -46.88
N GLN A 94 12.54 -18.38 -47.11
CA GLN A 94 11.59 -18.44 -48.21
C GLN A 94 10.37 -17.62 -47.81
N SER A 95 10.47 -16.29 -47.87
CA SER A 95 9.28 -15.48 -48.12
C SER A 95 8.91 -15.69 -49.60
N GLN A 96 8.24 -16.82 -49.85
CA GLN A 96 7.64 -17.14 -51.14
C GLN A 96 6.13 -17.00 -51.00
N ARG A 97 5.59 -15.87 -51.49
CA ARG A 97 4.17 -15.59 -51.73
C ARG A 97 3.23 -15.58 -50.50
N ALA A 98 3.72 -15.89 -49.30
CA ALA A 98 3.03 -15.58 -48.05
C ALA A 98 3.57 -14.26 -47.47
N SER A 99 2.67 -13.39 -47.00
CA SER A 99 3.01 -12.09 -46.37
C SER A 99 3.67 -12.23 -44.99
N ASN A 100 4.12 -13.42 -44.61
CA ASN A 100 4.59 -13.78 -43.28
C ASN A 100 6.10 -14.06 -43.28
N ALA A 101 6.69 -14.06 -42.09
CA ALA A 101 8.12 -14.26 -41.89
C ALA A 101 8.39 -15.35 -40.84
N ALA A 102 9.36 -16.22 -41.12
CA ALA A 102 9.86 -17.23 -40.19
C ALA A 102 11.39 -17.17 -40.15
N ILE A 103 11.95 -16.90 -38.97
CA ILE A 103 13.39 -16.66 -38.75
C ILE A 103 13.87 -17.54 -37.59
N GLY A 104 14.49 -18.66 -37.95
CA GLY A 104 15.04 -19.64 -37.00
C GLY A 104 14.85 -21.07 -37.51
N PRO A 105 15.66 -22.05 -37.07
CA PRO A 105 15.40 -23.46 -37.38
C PRO A 105 14.05 -23.86 -36.79
N LEU A 106 13.21 -24.58 -37.54
CA LEU A 106 11.86 -24.97 -37.10
C LEU A 106 10.91 -23.80 -36.76
N ALA A 107 11.23 -22.56 -37.15
CA ALA A 107 10.28 -21.46 -37.04
C ALA A 107 9.13 -21.67 -38.03
N VAL A 108 7.89 -21.52 -37.57
CA VAL A 108 6.66 -21.72 -38.34
C VAL A 108 5.82 -20.44 -38.27
N SER A 109 5.49 -19.87 -39.42
CA SER A 109 4.60 -18.72 -39.52
C SER A 109 3.50 -19.08 -40.52
N THR A 110 2.31 -19.41 -40.00
CA THR A 110 1.16 -19.86 -40.81
C THR A 110 0.06 -18.81 -40.89
N GLY A 111 0.06 -17.84 -39.99
CA GLY A 111 -0.83 -16.69 -40.07
C GLY A 111 -0.58 -15.84 -41.32
N ALA A 112 -1.61 -15.11 -41.76
CA ALA A 112 -1.41 -14.02 -42.71
C ALA A 112 -0.66 -12.87 -41.99
N ASN A 113 0.34 -12.28 -42.62
CA ASN A 113 1.12 -11.15 -42.05
C ASN A 113 1.82 -11.44 -40.71
N SER A 114 1.98 -12.70 -40.30
CA SER A 114 2.56 -13.06 -38.99
C SER A 114 4.10 -13.18 -39.02
N VAL A 115 4.73 -13.06 -37.85
CA VAL A 115 6.19 -13.17 -37.68
C VAL A 115 6.54 -14.20 -36.62
N ALA A 116 7.35 -15.20 -36.97
CA ALA A 116 7.95 -16.13 -36.02
C ALA A 116 9.47 -15.93 -35.98
N LEU A 117 10.00 -15.52 -34.82
CA LEU A 117 11.42 -15.21 -34.61
C LEU A 117 11.99 -16.02 -33.44
N GLY A 118 12.65 -17.13 -33.75
CA GLY A 118 13.25 -18.04 -32.77
C GLY A 118 13.24 -19.49 -33.24
N ASN A 119 14.12 -20.33 -32.68
CA ASN A 119 14.10 -21.77 -32.95
C ASN A 119 12.78 -22.38 -32.43
N GLY A 120 12.00 -23.02 -33.29
CA GLY A 120 10.69 -23.58 -32.91
C GLY A 120 9.59 -22.54 -32.61
N ALA A 121 9.81 -21.26 -32.92
CA ALA A 121 8.78 -20.23 -32.72
C ALA A 121 7.61 -20.46 -33.70
N THR A 122 6.36 -20.38 -33.22
CA THR A 122 5.15 -20.65 -34.01
C THR A 122 4.16 -19.49 -33.94
N ALA A 123 3.96 -18.78 -35.06
CA ALA A 123 2.96 -17.71 -35.19
C ALA A 123 1.76 -18.19 -36.02
N GLY A 124 0.66 -18.46 -35.32
CA GLY A 124 -0.50 -19.19 -35.87
C GLY A 124 -1.56 -18.30 -36.52
N ASN A 125 -1.88 -17.16 -35.89
CA ASN A 125 -3.00 -16.29 -36.30
C ASN A 125 -2.52 -15.08 -37.13
N ALA A 126 -3.46 -14.37 -37.76
CA ALA A 126 -3.13 -13.24 -38.61
C ALA A 126 -2.58 -12.05 -37.80
N ASN A 127 -1.51 -11.43 -38.31
CA ASN A 127 -0.78 -10.29 -37.73
C ASN A 127 -0.07 -10.57 -36.38
N ASP A 128 -0.03 -11.82 -35.92
CA ASP A 128 0.66 -12.21 -34.68
C ASP A 128 2.19 -12.16 -34.79
N VAL A 129 2.86 -11.98 -33.65
CA VAL A 129 4.32 -12.13 -33.51
C VAL A 129 4.67 -13.14 -32.43
N ALA A 130 5.33 -14.25 -32.80
CA ALA A 130 5.98 -15.17 -31.87
C ALA A 130 7.46 -14.78 -31.72
N LEU A 131 7.84 -14.29 -30.54
CA LEU A 131 9.17 -13.75 -30.25
C LEU A 131 9.93 -14.61 -29.22
N GLY A 132 11.05 -15.21 -29.63
CA GLY A 132 11.87 -16.11 -28.82
C GLY A 132 11.74 -17.57 -29.23
N ALA A 133 12.73 -18.39 -28.87
CA ALA A 133 12.72 -19.83 -29.16
C ALA A 133 11.53 -20.53 -28.46
N GLY A 134 10.82 -21.41 -29.17
CA GLY A 134 9.63 -22.10 -28.66
C GLY A 134 8.45 -21.21 -28.29
N SER A 135 8.46 -19.91 -28.62
CA SER A 135 7.31 -19.05 -28.40
C SER A 135 6.16 -19.42 -29.34
N VAL A 136 4.93 -19.46 -28.84
CA VAL A 136 3.73 -19.84 -29.61
C VAL A 136 2.67 -18.75 -29.43
N THR A 137 2.08 -18.28 -30.52
CA THR A 137 0.96 -17.33 -30.43
C THR A 137 -0.38 -18.04 -30.28
N ALA A 138 -1.33 -17.38 -29.62
CA ALA A 138 -2.70 -17.82 -29.41
C ALA A 138 -3.65 -16.67 -29.79
N ALA A 139 -4.96 -16.94 -29.87
CA ALA A 139 -5.94 -15.88 -30.07
C ALA A 139 -5.84 -14.81 -28.96
N PRO A 140 -6.13 -13.52 -29.25
CA PRO A 140 -6.19 -12.49 -28.23
C PRO A 140 -7.12 -12.89 -27.06
N ASN A 141 -6.66 -12.68 -25.83
CA ASN A 141 -7.44 -12.99 -24.64
C ASN A 141 -8.75 -12.18 -24.63
N VAL A 142 -9.89 -12.85 -24.53
CA VAL A 142 -11.22 -12.26 -24.38
C VAL A 142 -11.75 -12.47 -22.96
N GLY A 143 -12.48 -11.50 -22.42
CA GLY A 143 -13.06 -11.62 -21.07
C GLY A 143 -13.72 -10.34 -20.57
N ALA A 144 -14.25 -10.39 -19.35
CA ALA A 144 -14.79 -9.23 -18.67
C ALA A 144 -13.65 -8.42 -18.02
N TYR A 145 -13.29 -7.28 -18.62
CA TYR A 145 -12.23 -6.40 -18.10
C TYR A 145 -12.70 -5.47 -16.96
N THR A 146 -13.83 -5.76 -16.29
CA THR A 146 -14.40 -4.85 -15.30
C THR A 146 -13.55 -4.75 -14.03
N LEU A 147 -13.03 -3.57 -13.75
CA LEU A 147 -12.21 -3.25 -12.57
C LEU A 147 -12.96 -2.20 -11.72
N ASN A 148 -13.39 -2.58 -10.51
CA ASN A 148 -14.12 -1.73 -9.56
C ASN A 148 -15.32 -0.97 -10.19
N GLY A 149 -16.02 -1.59 -11.14
CA GLY A 149 -17.17 -1.01 -11.85
C GLY A 149 -16.83 -0.16 -13.09
N GLY A 150 -15.55 0.09 -13.37
CA GLY A 150 -15.07 0.67 -14.63
C GLY A 150 -14.51 -0.38 -15.59
N ALA A 151 -14.17 0.03 -16.82
CA ALA A 151 -13.42 -0.77 -17.77
C ALA A 151 -12.10 -0.05 -18.13
N PRO A 152 -10.97 -0.76 -18.28
CA PRO A 152 -9.71 -0.18 -18.74
C PRO A 152 -9.77 0.15 -20.25
N ALA A 153 -8.80 0.90 -20.74
CA ALA A 153 -8.61 1.10 -22.17
C ALA A 153 -8.09 -0.17 -22.87
N GLY A 154 -8.23 -0.22 -24.20
CA GLY A 154 -7.60 -1.27 -25.03
C GLY A 154 -8.26 -2.66 -24.97
N THR A 155 -9.52 -2.77 -24.55
CA THR A 155 -10.23 -4.06 -24.41
C THR A 155 -10.49 -4.80 -25.72
N THR A 156 -10.36 -4.13 -26.87
CA THR A 156 -10.47 -4.73 -28.21
C THR A 156 -9.09 -4.94 -28.83
N VAL A 157 -8.51 -6.12 -28.61
CA VAL A 157 -7.17 -6.49 -29.09
C VAL A 157 -7.27 -7.31 -30.39
N ALA A 158 -6.55 -6.90 -31.44
CA ALA A 158 -6.66 -7.49 -32.78
C ALA A 158 -5.67 -8.64 -33.07
N SER A 159 -4.50 -8.67 -32.41
CA SER A 159 -3.45 -9.69 -32.56
C SER A 159 -2.55 -9.69 -31.32
N VAL A 160 -1.67 -10.69 -31.17
CA VAL A 160 -0.78 -10.81 -30.00
C VAL A 160 0.71 -10.81 -30.37
N VAL A 161 1.53 -10.27 -29.45
CA VAL A 161 2.96 -10.56 -29.38
C VAL A 161 3.17 -11.58 -28.26
N SER A 162 3.47 -12.82 -28.61
CA SER A 162 3.77 -13.87 -27.65
C SER A 162 5.27 -14.00 -27.43
N VAL A 163 5.70 -13.84 -26.18
CA VAL A 163 7.11 -13.98 -25.74
C VAL A 163 7.41 -15.34 -25.12
N GLY A 164 6.50 -16.31 -25.21
CA GLY A 164 6.62 -17.63 -24.61
C GLY A 164 5.55 -18.59 -25.14
N ALA A 165 5.25 -19.64 -24.38
CA ALA A 165 4.10 -20.51 -24.61
C ALA A 165 3.41 -20.77 -23.26
N ALA A 166 2.20 -21.36 -23.25
CA ALA A 166 1.52 -21.73 -22.01
C ALA A 166 2.36 -22.75 -21.22
N GLY A 167 2.62 -22.48 -19.94
CA GLY A 167 3.56 -23.24 -19.11
C GLY A 167 5.04 -23.02 -19.46
N SER A 168 5.34 -21.98 -20.24
CA SER A 168 6.70 -21.54 -20.62
C SER A 168 6.72 -20.02 -20.79
N GLU A 169 6.12 -19.34 -19.81
CA GLU A 169 6.08 -17.89 -19.67
C GLU A 169 7.48 -17.32 -19.42
N ARG A 170 7.68 -16.03 -19.76
CA ARG A 170 8.97 -15.34 -19.60
C ARG A 170 8.80 -14.04 -18.85
N GLN A 171 9.81 -13.69 -18.06
CA GLN A 171 9.89 -12.38 -17.42
C GLN A 171 10.22 -11.31 -18.47
N LEU A 172 9.45 -10.22 -18.47
CA LEU A 172 9.77 -9.00 -19.19
C LEU A 172 10.49 -8.04 -18.24
N THR A 173 11.80 -7.87 -18.44
CA THR A 173 12.65 -7.01 -17.61
C THR A 173 13.01 -5.72 -18.35
N ASN A 174 13.46 -4.70 -17.60
CA ASN A 174 13.74 -3.34 -18.12
C ASN A 174 12.49 -2.62 -18.68
N VAL A 175 11.30 -3.02 -18.24
CA VAL A 175 10.04 -2.31 -18.53
C VAL A 175 10.03 -1.01 -17.72
N GLY A 176 9.97 0.14 -18.40
CA GLY A 176 9.80 1.45 -17.78
C GLY A 176 8.48 1.53 -16.99
N ALA A 177 8.31 2.57 -16.16
CA ALA A 177 7.02 2.78 -15.51
C ALA A 177 6.00 3.26 -16.56
N GLY A 178 4.94 2.49 -16.80
CA GLY A 178 3.86 2.87 -17.70
C GLY A 178 3.03 4.02 -17.13
N VAL A 179 2.41 4.85 -17.98
CA VAL A 179 1.48 5.87 -17.51
C VAL A 179 0.26 5.21 -16.89
N VAL A 180 -0.18 5.67 -15.70
CA VAL A 180 -1.40 5.18 -15.05
C VAL A 180 -2.50 6.23 -15.26
N SER A 181 -3.37 6.00 -16.23
CA SER A 181 -4.51 6.87 -16.56
C SER A 181 -5.66 6.06 -17.16
N ALA A 182 -6.86 6.64 -17.21
CA ALA A 182 -8.05 5.96 -17.73
C ALA A 182 -7.94 5.55 -19.22
N THR A 183 -7.03 6.16 -19.98
CA THR A 183 -6.80 5.89 -21.41
C THR A 183 -5.50 5.14 -21.68
N SER A 184 -4.75 4.73 -20.65
CA SER A 184 -3.44 4.11 -20.82
C SER A 184 -3.54 2.67 -21.31
N THR A 185 -2.64 2.32 -22.23
CA THR A 185 -2.39 0.96 -22.70
C THR A 185 -0.94 0.54 -22.45
N ASP A 186 -0.23 1.24 -21.57
CA ASP A 186 1.17 0.96 -21.24
C ASP A 186 1.30 -0.27 -20.35
N ALA A 187 2.38 -1.03 -20.52
CA ALA A 187 2.75 -2.06 -19.57
C ALA A 187 3.22 -1.40 -18.25
N ILE A 188 2.62 -1.80 -17.12
CA ILE A 188 3.10 -1.41 -15.79
C ILE A 188 4.26 -2.33 -15.35
N ASN A 189 5.17 -1.79 -14.53
CA ASN A 189 6.24 -2.58 -13.92
C ASN A 189 5.99 -2.82 -12.41
N GLY A 190 6.81 -3.68 -11.81
CA GLY A 190 6.64 -4.11 -10.42
C GLY A 190 6.70 -2.99 -9.37
N SER A 191 7.39 -1.87 -9.63
CA SER A 191 7.46 -0.77 -8.64
C SER A 191 6.13 -0.01 -8.52
N GLN A 192 5.34 0.03 -9.59
CA GLN A 192 4.03 0.65 -9.60
C GLN A 192 3.02 -0.19 -8.80
N LEU A 193 3.02 -1.51 -9.00
CA LEU A 193 2.20 -2.42 -8.19
C LEU A 193 2.63 -2.40 -6.71
N PHE A 194 3.92 -2.33 -6.43
CA PHE A 194 4.44 -2.20 -5.06
C PHE A 194 4.00 -0.89 -4.38
N THR A 195 3.89 0.21 -5.12
CA THR A 195 3.35 1.48 -4.61
C THR A 195 1.89 1.33 -4.19
N VAL A 196 1.07 0.63 -4.99
CA VAL A 196 -0.34 0.35 -4.65
C VAL A 196 -0.44 -0.57 -3.42
N ALA A 197 0.34 -1.65 -3.37
CA ALA A 197 0.37 -2.55 -2.21
C ALA A 197 0.78 -1.82 -0.92
N THR A 198 1.77 -0.93 -1.01
CA THR A 198 2.21 -0.07 0.10
C THR A 198 1.08 0.87 0.55
N ALA A 199 0.36 1.50 -0.38
CA ALA A 199 -0.78 2.37 -0.05
C ALA A 199 -1.92 1.62 0.64
N VAL A 200 -2.23 0.39 0.21
CA VAL A 200 -3.23 -0.49 0.84
C VAL A 200 -2.80 -0.89 2.26
N ASN A 201 -1.54 -1.27 2.46
CA ASN A 201 -1.01 -1.61 3.79
C ASN A 201 -1.03 -0.40 4.74
N ASN A 202 -0.68 0.78 4.25
CA ASN A 202 -0.76 2.03 5.02
C ASN A 202 -2.21 2.37 5.42
N LEU A 203 -3.18 2.21 4.50
CA LEU A 203 -4.60 2.39 4.79
C LEU A 203 -5.08 1.42 5.87
N GLY A 204 -4.67 0.15 5.79
CA GLY A 204 -4.93 -0.86 6.81
C GLY A 204 -4.39 -0.41 8.18
N ALA A 205 -3.11 -0.07 8.27
CA ALA A 205 -2.47 0.38 9.50
C ALA A 205 -3.14 1.65 10.09
N SER A 206 -3.53 2.60 9.24
CA SER A 206 -4.30 3.79 9.67
C SER A 206 -5.66 3.41 10.25
N ALA A 207 -6.39 2.48 9.63
CA ALA A 207 -7.68 1.99 10.15
C ALA A 207 -7.51 1.24 11.48
N ALA A 208 -6.49 0.40 11.62
CA ALA A 208 -6.15 -0.28 12.88
C ALA A 208 -5.84 0.73 14.01
N THR A 209 -5.06 1.77 13.71
CA THR A 209 -4.74 2.83 14.68
C THR A 209 -6.00 3.63 15.09
N ALA A 210 -6.84 4.00 14.12
CA ALA A 210 -8.07 4.76 14.38
C ALA A 210 -9.12 3.96 15.17
N LEU A 211 -9.20 2.65 14.95
CA LEU A 211 -10.12 1.76 15.66
C LEU A 211 -9.57 1.28 17.02
N GLY A 212 -8.25 1.26 17.22
CA GLY A 212 -7.62 0.80 18.45
C GLY A 212 -7.88 -0.69 18.73
N GLY A 213 -8.19 -1.03 19.99
CA GLY A 213 -8.58 -2.38 20.40
C GLY A 213 -7.51 -3.48 20.19
N GLY A 214 -6.25 -3.13 19.95
CA GLY A 214 -5.17 -4.10 19.69
C GLY A 214 -5.22 -4.76 18.32
N ILE A 215 -5.85 -4.14 17.31
CA ILE A 215 -5.82 -4.63 15.93
C ILE A 215 -4.37 -4.69 15.43
N VAL A 216 -3.99 -5.86 14.89
CA VAL A 216 -2.75 -6.07 14.13
C VAL A 216 -3.11 -6.48 12.72
N ILE A 217 -2.43 -5.87 11.74
CA ILE A 217 -2.52 -6.18 10.32
C ILE A 217 -1.12 -6.54 9.85
N ASN A 218 -0.91 -7.81 9.49
CA ASN A 218 0.35 -8.25 8.93
C ASN A 218 0.45 -7.86 7.44
N PRO A 219 1.60 -7.35 6.95
CA PRO A 219 1.77 -6.97 5.54
C PRO A 219 1.60 -8.11 4.51
N ASP A 220 1.58 -9.36 4.97
CA ASP A 220 1.33 -10.57 4.18
C ASP A 220 -0.15 -10.95 4.04
N GLY A 221 -1.05 -10.24 4.74
CA GLY A 221 -2.49 -10.49 4.75
C GLY A 221 -2.94 -11.73 5.54
N THR A 222 -2.03 -12.46 6.18
CA THR A 222 -2.32 -13.77 6.81
C THR A 222 -2.87 -13.68 8.23
N THR A 223 -2.82 -12.51 8.87
CA THR A 223 -3.32 -12.33 10.24
C THR A 223 -4.08 -11.02 10.40
N LYS A 224 -5.36 -11.14 10.70
CA LYS A 224 -6.27 -10.05 11.09
C LYS A 224 -6.71 -10.32 12.53
N ILE A 225 -6.12 -9.61 13.48
CA ILE A 225 -6.63 -9.62 14.87
C ILE A 225 -7.84 -8.69 14.90
N SER A 226 -9.02 -9.22 15.24
CA SER A 226 -10.20 -8.39 15.52
C SER A 226 -9.95 -7.50 16.74
N PRO A 227 -10.46 -6.27 16.79
CA PRO A 227 -10.31 -5.44 17.98
C PRO A 227 -10.91 -6.13 19.20
N SER A 228 -10.38 -5.83 20.39
CA SER A 228 -10.96 -6.16 21.67
C SER A 228 -11.32 -4.87 22.40
N TYR A 229 -12.61 -4.58 22.48
CA TYR A 229 -13.16 -3.49 23.28
C TYR A 229 -13.76 -4.06 24.55
N ASN A 230 -13.19 -3.76 25.72
CA ASN A 230 -13.68 -4.28 26.98
C ASN A 230 -14.71 -3.32 27.60
N VAL A 231 -15.94 -3.78 27.79
CA VAL A 231 -17.01 -3.07 28.51
C VAL A 231 -17.49 -4.00 29.62
N ASP A 232 -17.41 -3.55 30.87
CA ASP A 232 -17.76 -4.30 32.09
C ASP A 232 -17.20 -5.72 32.17
N GLY A 233 -15.93 -5.88 31.74
CA GLY A 233 -15.23 -7.18 31.73
C GLY A 233 -15.63 -8.11 30.58
N THR A 234 -16.54 -7.69 29.70
CA THR A 234 -16.90 -8.40 28.48
C THR A 234 -16.16 -7.82 27.27
N ALA A 235 -15.52 -8.67 26.47
CA ALA A 235 -14.78 -8.26 25.28
C ALA A 235 -15.67 -8.27 24.02
N TYR A 236 -15.67 -7.16 23.28
CA TYR A 236 -16.45 -6.96 22.05
C TYR A 236 -15.53 -6.80 20.84
N SER A 237 -15.87 -7.51 19.74
CA SER A 237 -15.06 -7.58 18.52
C SER A 237 -15.34 -6.49 17.47
N ASN A 238 -16.23 -5.55 17.79
CA ASN A 238 -16.60 -4.43 16.92
C ASN A 238 -17.12 -3.25 17.74
N VAL A 239 -16.97 -2.04 17.19
CA VAL A 239 -17.34 -0.77 17.85
C VAL A 239 -18.84 -0.69 18.15
N GLY A 240 -19.70 -1.13 17.23
CA GLY A 240 -21.16 -1.05 17.40
C GLY A 240 -21.67 -1.85 18.60
N ALA A 241 -21.19 -3.09 18.78
CA ALA A 241 -21.53 -3.92 19.92
C ALA A 241 -20.96 -3.37 21.24
N ALA A 242 -19.75 -2.81 21.23
CA ALA A 242 -19.17 -2.16 22.39
C ALA A 242 -19.96 -0.91 22.83
N ILE A 243 -20.39 -0.07 21.88
CA ILE A 243 -21.25 1.09 22.16
C ILE A 243 -22.61 0.64 22.69
N ALA A 244 -23.24 -0.38 22.10
CA ALA A 244 -24.51 -0.91 22.57
C ALA A 244 -24.44 -1.57 23.97
N ALA A 245 -23.25 -2.03 24.38
CA ALA A 245 -23.00 -2.47 25.75
C ALA A 245 -22.82 -1.28 26.70
N LEU A 246 -22.04 -0.26 26.30
CA LEU A 246 -21.80 0.94 27.10
C LEU A 246 -23.08 1.75 27.35
N ASP A 247 -23.99 1.79 26.38
CA ASP A 247 -25.33 2.40 26.50
C ASP A 247 -26.17 1.75 27.62
N LYS A 248 -26.00 0.44 27.83
CA LYS A 248 -26.63 -0.28 28.95
C LYS A 248 -25.88 -0.08 30.28
N ALA A 249 -24.54 -0.10 30.23
CA ALA A 249 -23.67 0.05 31.39
C ALA A 249 -23.79 1.44 32.06
N SER A 250 -23.77 2.50 31.25
CA SER A 250 -23.83 3.89 31.73
C SER A 250 -25.20 4.30 32.29
N GLY A 251 -26.21 3.43 32.19
CA GLY A 251 -27.57 3.69 32.63
C GLY A 251 -27.83 3.54 34.13
N ALA A 252 -26.93 2.92 34.92
CA ALA A 252 -27.19 2.77 36.36
C ALA A 252 -25.93 2.60 37.23
N ALA A 253 -25.87 3.34 38.34
CA ALA A 253 -25.02 3.02 39.49
C ALA A 253 -25.59 1.86 40.35
N ILE A 254 -26.71 1.26 39.92
CA ILE A 254 -27.42 0.18 40.62
C ILE A 254 -27.97 -0.78 39.56
N ASP A 255 -27.40 -1.99 39.46
CA ASP A 255 -27.90 -3.02 38.55
C ASP A 255 -29.38 -3.35 38.84
N THR A 256 -30.26 -3.08 37.87
CA THR A 256 -31.68 -3.39 37.99
C THR A 256 -32.13 -4.24 36.81
N ASN A 257 -32.70 -5.42 37.11
CA ASN A 257 -33.17 -6.36 36.10
C ASN A 257 -34.50 -5.87 35.48
N ASN A 258 -34.42 -4.95 34.53
CA ASN A 258 -35.60 -4.39 33.84
C ASN A 258 -36.17 -5.33 32.79
N THR A 259 -36.89 -6.37 33.22
CA THR A 259 -37.74 -7.19 32.34
C THR A 259 -39.10 -6.55 32.02
N SER A 260 -39.39 -5.38 32.59
CA SER A 260 -40.75 -4.85 32.71
C SER A 260 -41.20 -3.92 31.57
N ALA A 261 -40.31 -3.61 30.61
CA ALA A 261 -40.51 -2.62 29.54
C ALA A 261 -40.85 -1.19 30.01
N LEU A 262 -40.78 -0.92 31.32
CA LEU A 262 -40.90 0.42 31.89
C LEU A 262 -39.62 1.23 31.65
N ALA A 263 -39.74 2.56 31.70
CA ALA A 263 -38.61 3.48 31.60
C ALA A 263 -37.56 3.23 32.71
N ASN A 264 -36.32 3.65 32.46
CA ASN A 264 -35.26 3.61 33.46
C ASN A 264 -35.61 4.48 34.69
N PRO A 265 -35.07 4.16 35.89
CA PRO A 265 -35.23 5.00 37.07
C PRO A 265 -34.82 6.46 36.78
N THR A 266 -35.63 7.40 37.24
CA THR A 266 -35.51 8.83 36.94
C THR A 266 -35.33 9.62 38.25
N ALA A 267 -34.11 10.09 38.51
CA ALA A 267 -33.81 11.00 39.62
C ALA A 267 -33.63 12.43 39.07
N THR A 268 -34.55 13.34 39.41
CA THR A 268 -34.51 14.75 38.97
C THR A 268 -34.40 15.76 40.11
N GLY A 269 -34.61 15.33 41.36
CA GLY A 269 -34.31 16.16 42.52
C GLY A 269 -32.80 16.28 42.75
N THR A 270 -32.36 17.36 43.40
CA THR A 270 -30.98 17.48 43.87
C THR A 270 -30.67 16.36 44.87
N ASP A 271 -29.55 15.66 44.68
CA ASP A 271 -29.12 14.53 45.51
C ASP A 271 -30.15 13.38 45.64
N ALA A 272 -31.09 13.29 44.71
CA ALA A 272 -32.13 12.26 44.70
C ALA A 272 -31.61 10.90 44.16
N THR A 273 -32.22 9.81 44.64
CA THR A 273 -31.89 8.43 44.25
C THR A 273 -33.14 7.70 43.76
N ALA A 274 -33.12 7.21 42.52
CA ALA A 274 -34.17 6.38 41.94
C ALA A 274 -33.64 4.96 41.65
N ILE A 275 -34.40 3.93 42.05
CA ILE A 275 -34.00 2.52 41.98
C ILE A 275 -35.16 1.69 41.42
N SER A 276 -34.86 0.85 40.43
CA SER A 276 -35.79 -0.01 39.68
C SER A 276 -36.62 0.70 38.58
N PRO A 277 -37.18 -0.05 37.61
CA PRO A 277 -37.87 0.53 36.46
C PRO A 277 -39.10 1.35 36.84
N GLY A 278 -39.29 2.50 36.18
CA GLY A 278 -40.38 3.43 36.45
C GLY A 278 -40.29 4.17 37.78
N ALA A 279 -39.24 3.97 38.59
CA ALA A 279 -39.05 4.75 39.82
C ALA A 279 -38.74 6.22 39.49
N VAL A 280 -39.36 7.15 40.21
CA VAL A 280 -39.23 8.60 40.02
C VAL A 280 -38.91 9.26 41.37
N ALA A 281 -37.72 9.84 41.49
CA ALA A 281 -37.27 10.60 42.65
C ALA A 281 -37.08 12.07 42.25
N SER A 282 -38.11 12.89 42.44
CA SER A 282 -38.19 14.27 41.95
C SER A 282 -38.14 15.36 43.02
N GLY A 283 -38.22 15.01 44.31
CA GLY A 283 -37.92 15.94 45.41
C GLY A 283 -36.41 15.99 45.72
N ALA A 284 -35.92 17.09 46.29
CA ALA A 284 -34.55 17.16 46.81
C ALA A 284 -34.32 16.08 47.89
N ASP A 285 -33.12 15.50 47.99
CA ASP A 285 -32.77 14.44 48.96
C ASP A 285 -33.70 13.20 48.93
N SER A 286 -34.48 12.99 47.87
CA SER A 286 -35.54 11.97 47.85
C SER A 286 -35.05 10.58 47.40
N LEU A 287 -35.68 9.53 47.92
CA LEU A 287 -35.40 8.13 47.59
C LEU A 287 -36.66 7.44 47.05
N ALA A 288 -36.64 7.01 45.79
CA ALA A 288 -37.68 6.17 45.19
C ALA A 288 -37.09 4.79 44.84
N ALA A 289 -37.48 3.74 45.57
CA ALA A 289 -36.94 2.40 45.40
C ALA A 289 -38.04 1.34 45.19
N GLY A 290 -38.21 0.90 43.94
CA GLY A 290 -39.18 -0.12 43.54
C GLY A 290 -39.89 0.22 42.23
N LYS A 291 -40.47 -0.79 41.57
CA LYS A 291 -41.16 -0.61 40.29
C LYS A 291 -42.27 0.45 40.41
N ASN A 292 -42.20 1.55 39.67
CA ASN A 292 -43.13 2.70 39.75
C ASN A 292 -43.16 3.42 41.12
N ALA A 293 -42.12 3.31 41.97
CA ALA A 293 -42.07 4.10 43.20
C ALA A 293 -41.95 5.60 42.88
N LEU A 294 -42.70 6.46 43.56
CA LEU A 294 -42.71 7.91 43.33
C LEU A 294 -42.39 8.68 44.62
N ALA A 295 -41.19 9.23 44.74
CA ALA A 295 -40.78 10.15 45.79
C ALA A 295 -40.69 11.57 45.22
N SER A 296 -41.64 12.43 45.55
CA SER A 296 -41.81 13.76 44.89
C SER A 296 -41.92 14.93 45.85
N GLY A 297 -41.96 14.69 47.16
CA GLY A 297 -41.65 15.71 48.16
C GLY A 297 -40.16 15.72 48.47
N ASP A 298 -39.62 16.87 48.88
CA ASP A 298 -38.24 16.96 49.37
C ASP A 298 -38.07 16.06 50.61
N GLN A 299 -36.94 15.35 50.72
CA GLN A 299 -36.64 14.36 51.76
C GLN A 299 -37.64 13.18 51.82
N ALA A 300 -38.44 12.97 50.77
CA ALA A 300 -39.41 11.89 50.72
C ALA A 300 -38.76 10.53 50.41
N VAL A 301 -39.28 9.47 51.02
CA VAL A 301 -38.83 8.08 50.87
C VAL A 301 -40.02 7.21 50.43
N ALA A 302 -40.02 6.75 49.19
CA ALA A 302 -40.97 5.78 48.64
C ALA A 302 -40.24 4.45 48.40
N MET A 303 -40.52 3.42 49.20
CA MET A 303 -39.91 2.08 49.04
C MET A 303 -40.96 0.99 48.91
N GLY A 304 -40.92 0.27 47.79
CA GLY A 304 -41.87 -0.77 47.41
C GLY A 304 -42.52 -0.49 46.05
N PRO A 305 -43.00 -1.52 45.32
CA PRO A 305 -43.63 -1.33 44.02
C PRO A 305 -44.89 -0.47 44.13
N ASP A 306 -45.02 0.51 43.23
CA ASP A 306 -46.17 1.43 43.14
C ASP A 306 -46.39 2.28 44.42
N SER A 307 -45.37 2.40 45.28
CA SER A 307 -45.38 3.27 46.46
C SER A 307 -45.25 4.75 46.09
N LYS A 308 -45.85 5.65 46.88
CA LYS A 308 -45.95 7.08 46.55
C LYS A 308 -45.81 7.98 47.77
N ALA A 309 -44.69 8.69 47.86
CA ALA A 309 -44.39 9.69 48.88
C ALA A 309 -44.36 11.10 48.25
N THR A 310 -45.39 11.90 48.47
CA THR A 310 -45.56 13.23 47.83
C THR A 310 -45.45 14.41 48.80
N GLY A 311 -45.47 14.16 50.11
CA GLY A 311 -45.26 15.20 51.12
C GLY A 311 -43.77 15.43 51.41
N ILE A 312 -43.41 16.63 51.89
CA ILE A 312 -42.05 16.92 52.35
C ILE A 312 -41.71 16.01 53.56
N GLY A 313 -40.62 15.26 53.50
CA GLY A 313 -40.23 14.24 54.48
C GLY A 313 -41.12 12.99 54.48
N ALA A 314 -42.09 12.87 53.56
CA ALA A 314 -43.05 11.78 53.58
C ALA A 314 -42.37 10.42 53.39
N THR A 315 -42.74 9.45 54.22
CA THR A 315 -42.25 8.07 54.11
C THR A 315 -43.42 7.16 53.73
N ALA A 316 -43.29 6.43 52.62
CA ALA A 316 -44.24 5.44 52.12
C ALA A 316 -43.52 4.10 51.92
N LEU A 317 -43.85 3.09 52.72
CA LEU A 317 -43.19 1.78 52.73
C LEU A 317 -44.20 0.67 52.44
N GLY A 318 -43.90 -0.17 51.44
CA GLY A 318 -44.74 -1.30 51.03
C GLY A 318 -45.38 -1.12 49.65
N ASN A 319 -45.94 -2.19 49.11
CA ASN A 319 -46.61 -2.18 47.81
C ASN A 319 -47.85 -1.27 47.84
N GLY A 320 -47.95 -0.32 46.91
CA GLY A 320 -49.07 0.62 46.82
C GLY A 320 -49.20 1.60 47.99
N ALA A 321 -48.22 1.65 48.91
CA ALA A 321 -48.27 2.54 50.07
C ALA A 321 -48.24 4.01 49.65
N GLN A 322 -49.11 4.85 50.23
CA GLN A 322 -49.20 6.28 49.89
C GLN A 322 -49.01 7.16 51.13
N SER A 323 -48.18 8.19 51.00
CA SER A 323 -47.85 9.13 52.07
C SER A 323 -47.78 10.56 51.50
N ASN A 324 -48.76 11.38 51.86
CA ASN A 324 -48.90 12.77 51.40
C ASN A 324 -48.68 13.80 52.51
N GLY A 325 -48.56 13.36 53.77
CA GLY A 325 -48.34 14.22 54.93
C GLY A 325 -46.88 14.66 55.07
N ARG A 326 -46.67 15.82 55.69
CA ARG A 326 -45.33 16.31 56.05
C ARG A 326 -44.86 15.63 57.34
N PHE A 327 -43.91 14.70 57.25
CA PHE A 327 -43.25 14.15 58.44
C PHE A 327 -42.14 15.10 58.89
N ILE A 328 -42.32 15.74 60.04
CA ILE A 328 -41.27 16.52 60.72
C ILE A 328 -40.70 15.66 61.83
N HIS A 329 -39.52 15.06 61.61
CA HIS A 329 -38.79 14.39 62.68
C HIS A 329 -37.71 15.32 63.25
N GLY A 330 -37.90 15.79 64.48
CA GLY A 330 -36.86 16.49 65.25
C GLY A 330 -36.88 18.02 65.18
N SER A 331 -37.83 18.65 65.86
CA SER A 331 -37.54 19.93 66.50
C SER A 331 -36.54 19.68 67.64
N ARG A 332 -35.24 19.90 67.42
CA ARG A 332 -34.31 20.07 68.54
C ARG A 332 -34.67 21.37 69.24
N ARG A 333 -35.09 21.26 70.51
CA ARG A 333 -35.10 22.38 71.46
C ARG A 333 -33.66 22.72 71.84
#